data_AF-A0A0F9EPM7-F1
#
_entry.id   AF-A0A0F9EPM7-F1
#
_cell.length_a   1.000
_cell.length_b   1.000
_cell.length_c   1.000
_cell.angle_alpha   90.00
_cell.angle_beta   90.00
_cell.angle_gamma   90.00
#
_symmetry.space_group_name_H-M   'P 1'
#
loop_
_entity.id
_entity.type
_entity.pdbx_description
1 polymer ?
#
loop_
_entity_poly.entity_id
_entity_poly.type
_entity_poly.pdbx_seq_one_letter_code
_entity_poly.pdbx_strand_id
1 'polypeptide(L)' 'MQKTKIEWTDYTWNPIKGYCPNTCSYCYAHRMYNRFGWDKNLRYDTIEMNRIHKIKKPSRIFVGSTI' A
#
# COMPACT_ATOMS: atom_id res chain seq x y z
N MET A 1 -1.84 20.30 -6.37
CA MET A 1 -1.60 18.84 -6.31
C MET A 1 -0.83 18.46 -7.57
N GLN A 2 0.34 17.82 -7.46
CA GLN A 2 1.09 17.40 -8.66
C GLN A 2 0.24 16.38 -9.44
N LYS A 3 0.11 16.56 -10.77
CA LYS A 3 -0.59 15.58 -11.61
C LYS A 3 0.25 14.30 -11.62
N THR A 4 -0.30 13.23 -11.04
CA THR A 4 0.32 11.89 -11.10
C THR A 4 -0.29 11.12 -12.28
N LYS A 5 -0.18 9.79 -12.29
CA LYS A 5 -0.89 8.90 -13.25
C LYS A 5 -2.05 8.15 -12.60
N ILE A 6 -2.38 8.46 -11.34
CA ILE A 6 -3.37 7.75 -10.52
C ILE A 6 -4.45 8.68 -9.96
N GLU A 7 -4.62 9.85 -10.57
CA GLU A 7 -5.61 10.87 -10.22
C GLU A 7 -7.07 10.43 -10.39
N TRP A 8 -7.31 9.27 -11.02
CA TRP A 8 -8.62 8.66 -11.13
C TRP A 8 -9.11 8.00 -9.82
N THR A 9 -8.25 7.96 -8.79
CA THR A 9 -8.51 7.32 -7.50
C THR A 9 -8.73 8.32 -6.38
N ASP A 10 -9.65 7.98 -5.48
CA ASP A 10 -9.95 8.77 -4.28
C ASP A 10 -9.00 8.41 -3.14
N TYR A 11 -8.62 7.13 -3.03
CA TYR A 11 -7.75 6.61 -1.96
C TYR A 11 -6.81 5.51 -2.47
N THR A 12 -5.71 5.31 -1.76
CA THR A 12 -4.86 4.11 -1.88
C THR A 12 -4.97 3.27 -0.61
N TRP A 13 -4.98 1.95 -0.72
CA TRP A 13 -5.12 1.06 0.43
C TRP A 13 -4.25 -0.19 0.30
N ASN A 14 -3.49 -0.51 1.35
CA ASN A 14 -2.59 -1.67 1.40
C ASN A 14 -2.78 -2.42 2.73
N PRO A 15 -3.66 -3.43 2.77
CA PRO A 15 -3.90 -4.21 3.99
C PRO A 15 -2.79 -5.24 4.27
N ILE A 16 -1.92 -5.49 3.31
CA ILE A 16 -0.78 -6.38 3.42
C ILE A 16 0.48 -5.53 3.48
N LYS A 17 1.35 -5.80 4.46
CA LYS A 17 2.63 -5.13 4.66
C LYS A 17 3.74 -6.17 4.79
N GLY A 18 4.97 -5.78 4.46
CA GLY A 18 6.17 -6.62 4.49
C GLY A 18 6.82 -6.79 3.11
N TYR A 19 7.73 -7.74 3.01
CA TYR A 19 8.42 -8.07 1.77
C TYR A 19 7.65 -9.12 0.99
N CYS A 20 7.30 -8.77 -0.25
CA CYS A 20 6.86 -9.76 -1.22
C CYS A 20 7.95 -10.83 -1.42
N PRO A 21 7.61 -12.13 -1.31
CA PRO A 21 8.58 -13.22 -1.45
C PRO A 21 9.18 -13.32 -2.87
N ASN A 22 8.58 -12.66 -3.87
CA ASN A 22 9.09 -12.65 -5.23
C ASN A 22 10.42 -11.89 -5.38
N THR A 23 10.84 -11.10 -4.39
CA THR A 23 12.16 -10.46 -4.30
C THR A 23 12.68 -9.76 -5.58
N CYS A 24 11.78 -9.14 -6.35
CA CYS A 24 12.15 -8.46 -7.61
C CYS A 24 13.23 -7.40 -7.39
N SER A 25 14.28 -7.41 -8.22
CA SER A 25 15.37 -6.42 -8.17
C SER A 25 14.89 -4.98 -8.39
N TYR A 26 13.82 -4.80 -9.16
CA TYR A 26 13.22 -3.49 -9.46
C TYR A 26 12.15 -3.06 -8.44
N CYS A 27 11.85 -3.87 -7.42
CA CYS A 27 10.75 -3.60 -6.49
C CYS A 27 10.98 -2.29 -5.73
N TYR A 28 10.14 -1.29 -5.98
CA TYR A 28 10.25 -0.01 -5.30
C TYR A 28 9.83 -0.10 -3.83
N ALA A 29 8.90 -1.00 -3.48
CA ALA A 29 8.46 -1.21 -2.10
C ALA A 29 9.64 -1.67 -1.23
N HIS A 30 10.45 -2.63 -1.69
CA HIS A 30 11.65 -3.07 -0.95
C HIS A 30 12.61 -1.91 -0.64
N ARG A 31 12.83 -1.03 -1.62
CA ARG A 31 13.64 0.19 -1.43
C ARG A 31 13.03 1.13 -0.38
N MET A 32 11.72 1.30 -0.35
CA MET A 32 11.02 2.11 0.66
C MET A 32 11.15 1.52 2.06
N TYR A 33 10.89 0.22 2.23
CA TYR A 33 11.03 -0.45 3.52
C TYR A 33 12.47 -0.38 4.05
N ASN A 34 13.48 -0.54 3.18
CA ASN A 34 14.88 -0.37 3.58
C ASN A 34 15.20 1.07 3.97
N ARG A 35 14.72 2.05 3.19
CA ARG A 35 14.94 3.48 3.45
C ARG A 35 14.35 3.92 4.79
N PHE A 36 13.15 3.46 5.11
CA PHE A 36 12.41 3.92 6.29
C PHE A 36 12.50 2.95 7.49
N GLY A 37 13.25 1.85 7.35
CA GLY A 37 13.41 0.87 8.43
C GLY A 37 12.11 0.18 8.84
N TRP A 38 11.17 -0.01 7.91
CA TRP A 38 9.89 -0.64 8.21
C TRP A 38 10.03 -2.14 8.44
N ASP A 39 9.11 -2.70 9.24
CA ASP A 39 9.04 -4.14 9.49
C ASP A 39 8.75 -4.92 8.19
N LYS A 40 9.74 -5.71 7.78
CA LYS A 40 9.77 -6.48 6.53
C LYS A 40 8.96 -7.77 6.61
N ASN A 41 8.47 -8.17 7.79
CA ASN A 41 7.66 -9.37 7.93
C ASN A 41 6.33 -9.23 7.20
N LEU A 42 6.04 -10.20 6.32
CA LEU A 42 4.80 -10.26 5.57
C LEU A 42 3.63 -10.55 6.52
N ARG A 43 2.68 -9.64 6.58
CA ARG A 43 1.55 -9.70 7.52
C ARG A 43 0.33 -8.95 7.02
N TYR A 44 -0.83 -9.31 7.56
CA TYR A 44 -2.02 -8.48 7.49
C TYR A 44 -1.93 -7.36 8.53
N ASP A 45 -2.03 -6.11 8.08
CA ASP A 45 -2.13 -4.95 8.95
C ASP A 45 -3.60 -4.75 9.35
N THR A 46 -3.94 -5.18 10.56
CA THR A 46 -5.31 -5.13 11.09
C THR A 46 -5.85 -3.70 11.21
N ILE A 47 -4.96 -2.70 11.37
CA ILE A 47 -5.35 -1.29 11.45
C ILE A 47 -5.76 -0.81 10.05
N GLU A 48 -4.94 -1.08 9.04
CA GLU A 48 -5.29 -0.76 7.65
C GLU A 48 -6.53 -1.52 7.20
N MET A 49 -6.68 -2.80 7.58
CA MET A 49 -7.89 -3.57 7.27
C MET A 49 -9.16 -2.88 7.78
N ASN A 50 -9.11 -2.33 8.99
CA ASN A 50 -10.27 -1.67 9.59
C ASN A 50 -10.54 -0.26 9.03
N ARG A 51 -9.58 0.38 8.37
CA ARG A 51 -9.75 1.74 7.82
C ARG A 51 -10.81 1.81 6.72
N ILE A 52 -10.98 0.75 5.93
CA ILE A 52 -11.95 0.75 4.83
C ILE A 52 -13.40 0.90 5.32
N HIS A 53 -13.73 0.39 6.51
CA HIS A 53 -15.05 0.51 7.12
C HIS A 53 -15.46 1.96 7.45
N LYS A 54 -14.49 2.89 7.48
CA LYS A 54 -14.74 4.32 7.70
C LYS A 54 -15.23 5.02 6.43
N ILE A 55 -15.04 4.41 5.25
CA ILE A 55 -15.50 4.97 3.98
C ILE A 55 -17.00 4.72 3.85
N LYS A 56 -17.80 5.80 3.85
CA LYS A 56 -19.28 5.72 3.83
C LYS A 56 -19.90 6.00 2.46
N LYS A 57 -19.15 6.63 1.56
CA LYS A 57 -19.58 6.93 0.20
C LYS A 57 -18.88 5.98 -0.77
N PRO A 58 -19.52 5.63 -1.90
CA PRO A 58 -18.82 4.92 -2.97
C PRO A 58 -17.58 5.70 -3.40
N SER A 59 -16.43 5.02 -3.44
CA SER A 59 -15.13 5.62 -3.75
C SER A 59 -14.30 4.65 -4.58
N ARG A 60 -13.44 5.18 -5.45
CA ARG A 60 -12.46 4.40 -6.22
C ARG A 60 -11.18 4.26 -5.42
N ILE A 61 -10.86 3.04 -5.02
CA ILE A 61 -9.72 2.73 -4.15
C ILE A 61 -8.67 1.96 -4.95
N PHE A 62 -7.44 2.48 -5.02
CA PHE A 62 -6.30 1.73 -5.57
C PHE A 62 -5.72 0.80 -4.51
N VAL A 63 -5.75 -0.50 -4.75
CA VAL A 63 -5.28 -1.50 -3.80
C VAL A 63 -3.96 -2.11 -4.27
N GLY A 64 -3.05 -2.39 -3.34
CA GLY A 64 -1.80 -3.11 -3.63
C GLY A 64 -0.75 -2.25 -4.32
N SER A 65 -0.77 -0.93 -4.08
CA SER A 65 0.29 -0.05 -4.58
C SER A 65 1.64 -0.39 -3.94
N THR A 66 1.66 -0.84 -2.68
CA THR A 66 2.88 -1.26 -1.97
C THR A 66 2.69 -2.64 -1.36
N ILE A 67 3.20 -3.68 -2.02
CA ILE A 67 3.39 -5.05 -1.52
C ILE A 67 4.84 -5.46 -1.78
#